data_AF-A0A7X9WB87-F1
#
_entry.id   AF-A0A7X9WB87-F1
#
_cell.length_a   1.000
_cell.length_b   1.000
_cell.length_c   1.000
_cell.angle_alpha   90.00
_cell.angle_beta   90.00
_cell.angle_gamma   90.00
#
_symmetry.space_group_name_H-M   'P 1'
#
loop_
_entity.id
_entity.type
_entity.pdbx_description
1 polymer ?
#
loop_
_entity_poly.entity_id
_entity_poly.type
_entity_poly.pdbx_seq_one_letter_code
_entity_poly.pdbx_strand_id
1 'polypeptide(L)'
;MNFFKLITIICSLIPIEFIGLNIDYHTGSLIGYIPFVIVALLVSLSIFKTGIKNNIGIVICRVIGIFLSWICVHLFMNVYNSSGYFTPFSTDGFAIFLGAIHVIVIIIIYLVIYSFSSLNK
;
A
#
# COMPACT_ATOMS: atom_id res chain seq x y z
N MET A 1 5.67 6.98 21.74
CA MET A 1 5.38 6.18 20.53
C MET A 1 6.64 5.43 20.15
N ASN A 2 6.59 4.10 20.00
CA ASN A 2 7.79 3.33 19.61
C ASN A 2 8.28 3.80 18.22
N PHE A 3 9.59 3.94 18.04
CA PHE A 3 10.22 4.40 16.79
C PHE A 3 9.75 3.59 15.58
N PHE A 4 9.61 2.27 15.73
CA PHE A 4 9.06 1.39 14.70
C PHE A 4 7.66 1.83 14.24
N LYS A 5 6.77 2.14 15.20
CA LYS A 5 5.40 2.56 14.90
C LYS A 5 5.36 3.90 14.18
N LEU A 6 6.25 4.84 14.54
CA LEU A 6 6.38 6.12 13.86
C LEU A 6 6.80 5.92 12.40
N ILE A 7 7.81 5.09 12.15
CA ILE A 7 8.24 4.75 10.78
C ILE A 7 7.08 4.14 9.99
N THR A 8 6.36 3.18 10.57
CA THR A 8 5.22 2.54 9.88
C THR A 8 4.13 3.55 9.53
N ILE A 9 3.85 4.53 10.40
CA ILE A 9 2.90 5.62 10.11
C ILE A 9 3.38 6.44 8.91
N ILE A 10 4.63 6.91 8.93
CA ILE A 10 5.19 7.73 7.84
C ILE A 10 5.14 6.95 6.52
N CYS A 11 5.59 5.69 6.52
CA CYS A 11 5.54 4.83 5.35
C CYS A 11 4.11 4.58 4.86
N SER A 12 3.13 4.51 5.77
CA SER A 12 1.71 4.30 5.42
C SER A 12 1.08 5.52 4.78
N LEU A 13 1.59 6.73 5.02
CA LEU A 13 1.12 7.96 4.36
C LEU A 13 1.65 8.11 2.93
N ILE A 14 2.75 7.44 2.58
CA ILE A 14 3.35 7.55 1.25
C ILE A 14 2.35 7.01 0.20
N PRO A 15 2.12 7.75 -0.90
CA PRO A 15 1.28 7.32 -2.03
C PRO A 15 2.01 6.28 -2.89
N ILE A 16 2.28 5.11 -2.31
CA ILE A 16 3.09 4.06 -2.94
C ILE A 16 2.41 3.42 -4.15
N GLU A 17 1.09 3.41 -4.21
CA GLU A 17 0.32 2.93 -5.35
C GLU A 17 0.64 3.79 -6.60
N PHE A 18 0.75 5.11 -6.43
CA PHE A 18 1.12 6.07 -7.47
C PHE A 18 2.58 5.89 -7.88
N ILE A 19 3.49 5.71 -6.90
CA ILE A 19 4.91 5.47 -7.21
C ILE A 19 5.07 4.23 -8.08
N GLY A 20 4.38 3.13 -7.71
CA GLY A 20 4.40 1.90 -8.48
C GLY A 20 3.81 2.09 -9.87
N LEU A 21 2.63 2.70 -9.96
CA LEU A 21 1.94 3.01 -11.21
C LEU A 21 2.78 3.86 -12.18
N ASN A 22 3.38 4.92 -11.67
CA ASN A 22 4.14 5.86 -12.48
C ASN A 22 5.41 5.21 -13.03
N ILE A 23 6.12 4.44 -12.21
CA ILE A 23 7.31 3.70 -12.65
C ILE A 23 6.92 2.62 -13.66
N ASP A 24 5.87 1.84 -13.38
CA ASP A 24 5.40 0.79 -14.28
C ASP A 24 5.03 1.36 -15.64
N TYR A 25 4.24 2.44 -15.68
CA TYR A 25 3.86 3.10 -16.93
C TYR A 25 5.06 3.58 -17.76
N HIS A 26 6.07 4.18 -17.11
CA HIS A 26 7.21 4.76 -17.82
C HIS A 26 8.30 3.74 -18.18
N THR A 27 8.41 2.64 -17.45
CA THR A 27 9.50 1.67 -17.62
C THR A 27 9.04 0.30 -18.11
N GLY A 28 7.72 0.04 -18.12
CA GLY A 28 7.14 -1.27 -18.39
C GLY A 28 7.55 -2.32 -17.35
N SER A 29 7.91 -1.90 -16.14
CA SER A 29 8.50 -2.76 -15.11
C SER A 29 7.79 -2.66 -13.77
N LEU A 30 7.54 -3.83 -13.18
CA LEU A 30 6.89 -3.97 -11.88
C LEU A 30 7.80 -3.60 -10.69
N ILE A 31 9.05 -3.18 -10.94
CA ILE A 31 10.01 -2.85 -9.88
C ILE A 31 9.53 -1.70 -8.99
N GLY A 32 8.70 -0.81 -9.54
CA GLY A 32 8.05 0.28 -8.80
C GLY A 32 7.13 -0.19 -7.67
N TYR A 33 6.71 -1.46 -7.67
CA TYR A 33 5.87 -2.05 -6.63
C TYR A 33 6.65 -2.68 -5.47
N ILE A 34 7.99 -2.61 -5.44
CA ILE A 34 8.76 -3.07 -4.27
C ILE A 34 8.35 -2.32 -2.97
N PRO A 35 8.24 -0.97 -2.96
CA PRO A 35 7.78 -0.24 -1.78
C PRO A 35 6.39 -0.69 -1.30
N PHE A 36 5.51 -1.10 -2.22
CA PHE A 36 4.18 -1.62 -1.89
C PHE A 36 4.26 -2.83 -0.96
N VAL A 37 5.09 -3.82 -1.30
CA VAL A 37 5.28 -5.03 -0.49
C VAL A 37 5.93 -4.71 0.86
N ILE A 38 6.93 -3.82 0.88
CA ILE A 38 7.63 -3.43 2.11
C ILE A 38 6.67 -2.76 3.09
N VAL A 39 5.83 -1.82 2.63
CA VAL A 39 4.85 -1.16 3.49
C VAL A 39 3.83 -2.16 4.01
N ALA A 40 3.33 -3.08 3.17
CA ALA A 40 2.41 -4.11 3.59
C ALA A 40 2.99 -4.98 4.73
N LEU A 41 4.27 -5.38 4.61
CA LEU A 41 4.99 -6.13 5.65
C LEU A 41 5.10 -5.33 6.96
N LEU A 42 5.50 -4.06 6.89
CA LEU A 42 5.66 -3.21 8.07
C LEU A 42 4.34 -3.01 8.82
N VAL A 43 3.25 -2.74 8.09
CA VAL A 43 1.91 -2.58 8.66
C VAL A 43 1.46 -3.87 9.33
N SER A 44 1.60 -5.00 8.63
CA SER A 44 1.21 -6.33 9.14
C SER A 44 1.98 -6.70 10.40
N LEU A 45 3.30 -6.47 10.42
CA LEU A 45 4.15 -6.70 11.60
C LEU A 45 3.77 -5.79 12.78
N SER A 46 3.43 -4.53 12.53
CA SER A 46 2.97 -3.60 13.58
C SER A 46 1.67 -4.07 14.20
N ILE A 47 0.70 -4.47 13.37
CA ILE A 47 -0.60 -5.02 13.80
C ILE A 47 -0.39 -6.31 14.58
N PHE A 48 0.46 -7.22 14.09
CA PHE A 48 0.76 -8.47 14.78
C PHE A 48 1.36 -8.25 16.17
N LYS A 49 2.35 -7.35 16.30
CA LYS A 49 3.05 -7.11 17.58
C LYS A 49 2.21 -6.42 18.65
N THR A 50 1.30 -5.53 18.25
CA THR A 50 0.62 -4.63 19.21
C THR A 50 -0.90 -4.67 19.13
N GLY A 51 -1.47 -5.49 18.24
CA GLY A 51 -2.91 -5.65 18.03
C GLY A 51 -3.54 -4.54 17.20
N ILE A 52 -4.66 -4.83 16.55
CA ILE A 52 -5.32 -3.88 15.64
C ILE A 52 -5.77 -2.58 16.32
N LYS A 53 -6.27 -2.67 17.57
CA LYS A 53 -6.76 -1.51 18.36
C LYS A 53 -5.67 -0.45 18.54
N ASN A 54 -4.42 -0.88 18.72
CA ASN A 54 -3.29 0.03 18.88
C ASN A 54 -2.76 0.56 17.54
N ASN A 55 -3.17 0.01 16.40
CA ASN A 55 -2.68 0.38 15.07
C ASN A 55 -3.73 1.05 14.18
N ILE A 56 -4.87 1.44 14.74
CA ILE A 56 -5.93 2.16 14.01
C ILE A 56 -5.36 3.37 13.25
N GLY A 57 -4.48 4.14 13.89
CA GLY A 57 -3.82 5.28 13.24
C GLY A 57 -3.00 4.91 12.00
N ILE A 58 -2.33 3.75 11.99
CA ILE A 58 -1.59 3.25 10.82
C ILE A 58 -2.55 2.87 9.70
N VAL A 59 -3.65 2.19 10.03
CA VAL A 59 -4.69 1.79 9.06
C VAL A 59 -5.31 3.04 8.43
N ILE A 60 -5.67 4.04 9.23
CA ILE A 60 -6.18 5.33 8.74
C ILE A 60 -5.15 6.01 7.84
N CYS A 61 -3.89 6.08 8.26
CA CYS A 61 -2.81 6.64 7.46
C CYS A 61 -2.66 5.93 6.11
N ARG A 62 -2.83 4.60 6.06
CA ARG A 62 -2.79 3.84 4.81
C ARG A 62 -3.96 4.16 3.89
N VAL A 63 -5.17 4.30 4.41
CA VAL A 63 -6.34 4.75 3.64
C VAL A 63 -6.11 6.16 3.09
N ILE A 64 -5.56 7.07 3.90
CA ILE A 64 -5.16 8.41 3.45
C ILE A 64 -4.09 8.32 2.36
N GLY A 65 -3.08 7.47 2.51
CA GLY A 65 -2.03 7.25 1.50
C GLY A 65 -2.57 6.75 0.16
N ILE A 66 -3.57 5.86 0.17
CA ILE A 66 -4.26 5.39 -1.04
C ILE A 66 -5.03 6.56 -1.70
N PHE A 67 -5.73 7.36 -0.90
CA PHE A 67 -6.44 8.53 -1.43
C PHE A 67 -5.47 9.57 -2.01
N LEU A 68 -4.34 9.83 -1.34
CA LEU A 68 -3.27 10.68 -1.85
C LEU A 68 -2.70 10.13 -3.16
N SER A 69 -2.55 8.81 -3.27
CA SER A 69 -2.11 8.17 -4.52
C SER A 69 -3.07 8.46 -5.66
N TRP A 70 -4.38 8.34 -5.43
CA TRP A 70 -5.37 8.66 -6.45
C TRP A 70 -5.31 10.14 -6.88
N ILE A 71 -5.13 11.06 -5.93
CA ILE A 71 -4.89 12.49 -6.23
C ILE A 71 -3.60 12.65 -7.07
N CYS A 72 -2.51 12.00 -6.68
CA CYS A 72 -1.24 12.08 -7.39
C CYS A 72 -1.36 11.58 -8.84
N VAL A 73 -2.14 10.54 -9.10
CA VAL A 73 -2.41 10.07 -10.47
C VAL A 73 -3.08 11.16 -11.30
N HIS A 74 -4.09 11.85 -10.77
CA HIS A 74 -4.76 12.95 -11.48
C HIS A 74 -3.86 14.17 -11.71
N LEU A 75 -2.95 14.46 -10.77
CA LEU A 75 -2.09 15.63 -10.85
C LEU A 75 -0.84 15.41 -11.70
N PHE A 76 -0.29 14.18 -11.72
CA PHE A 76 1.03 13.92 -12.27
C PHE A 76 1.05 12.94 -13.45
N MET A 77 -0.04 12.19 -13.70
CA MET A 77 -0.14 11.30 -14.86
C MET A 77 -1.17 11.82 -15.87
N ASN A 78 -0.85 11.69 -17.16
CA ASN A 78 -1.84 11.90 -18.20
C ASN A 78 -2.76 10.68 -18.26
N VAL A 79 -3.88 10.72 -17.54
CA VAL A 79 -4.85 9.61 -17.41
C VAL A 79 -5.37 9.16 -18.78
N TYR A 80 -5.63 10.08 -19.71
CA TYR A 80 -6.14 9.73 -21.04
C TYR A 80 -5.16 8.88 -21.85
N ASN A 81 -3.87 9.22 -21.79
CA ASN A 81 -2.84 8.47 -22.52
C ASN A 81 -2.46 7.17 -21.80
N SER A 82 -2.32 7.24 -20.48
CA SER A 82 -1.88 6.10 -19.67
C SER A 82 -2.94 5.00 -19.49
N SER A 83 -4.24 5.33 -19.61
CA SER A 83 -5.31 4.34 -19.37
C SER A 83 -5.28 3.18 -20.35
N GLY A 84 -4.74 3.35 -21.57
CA GLY A 84 -4.58 2.26 -22.52
C GLY A 84 -3.66 1.14 -21.99
N TYR A 85 -2.64 1.50 -21.22
CA TYR A 85 -1.70 0.54 -20.63
C TYR A 85 -2.34 -0.26 -19.48
N PHE A 86 -3.19 0.37 -18.67
CA PHE A 86 -3.81 -0.24 -17.47
C PHE A 86 -5.17 -0.89 -17.73
N THR A 87 -5.50 -1.19 -18.98
CA THR A 87 -6.75 -1.87 -19.34
C THR A 87 -6.92 -3.19 -18.56
N PRO A 88 -8.13 -3.52 -18.10
CA PRO A 88 -9.42 -2.90 -18.41
C PRO A 88 -9.78 -1.66 -17.57
N PHE A 89 -8.89 -1.20 -16.69
CA PHE A 89 -9.13 -0.04 -15.83
C PHE A 89 -8.62 1.26 -16.47
N SER A 90 -9.20 2.40 -16.09
CA SER A 90 -8.51 3.68 -16.27
C SER A 90 -7.34 3.78 -15.28
N THR A 91 -6.35 4.64 -15.55
CA THR A 91 -5.17 4.79 -14.67
C THR A 91 -5.54 5.12 -13.23
N ASP A 92 -6.51 6.02 -13.04
CA ASP A 92 -7.00 6.42 -11.73
C ASP A 92 -7.88 5.34 -11.07
N GLY A 93 -8.67 4.62 -11.86
CA GLY A 93 -9.41 3.45 -11.41
C GLY A 93 -8.49 2.32 -10.94
N PHE A 94 -7.40 2.09 -11.69
CA PHE A 94 -6.38 1.12 -11.33
C PHE A 94 -5.65 1.50 -10.05
N ALA A 95 -5.42 2.79 -9.78
CA ALA A 95 -4.83 3.26 -8.53
C ALA A 95 -5.68 2.91 -7.30
N ILE A 96 -7.00 3.08 -7.39
CA ILE A 96 -7.93 2.68 -6.32
C ILE A 96 -7.95 1.16 -6.17
N PHE A 97 -8.01 0.43 -7.29
CA PHE A 97 -7.97 -1.03 -7.30
C PHE A 97 -6.70 -1.57 -6.64
N LEU A 98 -5.55 -0.97 -6.93
CA LEU A 98 -4.28 -1.32 -6.32
C LEU A 98 -4.26 -1.04 -4.82
N GLY A 99 -4.89 0.06 -4.37
CA GLY A 99 -5.10 0.34 -2.95
C GLY A 99 -5.93 -0.74 -2.25
N ALA A 100 -6.98 -1.26 -2.90
CA ALA A 100 -7.76 -2.38 -2.38
C ALA A 100 -6.94 -3.67 -2.29
N ILE A 101 -6.15 -3.98 -3.34
CA ILE A 101 -5.18 -5.09 -3.31
C ILE A 101 -4.22 -4.92 -2.14
N HIS A 102 -3.76 -3.70 -1.85
CA HIS A 102 -2.80 -3.46 -0.78
C HIS A 102 -3.34 -3.85 0.58
N VAL A 103 -4.60 -3.50 0.86
CA VAL A 103 -5.30 -3.89 2.08
C VAL A 103 -5.42 -5.41 2.17
N ILE A 104 -5.76 -6.07 1.07
CA ILE A 104 -5.83 -7.54 1.01
C ILE A 104 -4.46 -8.17 1.31
N VAL A 105 -3.39 -7.64 0.72
CA VAL A 105 -2.02 -8.12 0.95
C VAL A 105 -1.60 -7.95 2.41
N ILE A 106 -1.93 -6.82 3.05
CA ILE A 106 -1.71 -6.60 4.48
C ILE A 106 -2.43 -7.69 5.30
N ILE A 107 -3.69 -8.00 4.98
CA ILE A 107 -4.45 -9.03 5.69
C ILE A 107 -3.81 -10.41 5.51
N ILE A 108 -3.43 -10.78 4.28
CA ILE A 108 -2.79 -12.07 3.99
C ILE A 108 -1.48 -12.20 4.76
N ILE A 109 -0.61 -11.19 4.71
CA ILE A 109 0.67 -11.20 5.42
C ILE A 109 0.45 -11.32 6.92
N TYR A 110 -0.48 -10.55 7.48
CA TYR A 110 -0.85 -10.66 8.89
C TYR A 110 -1.28 -12.09 9.27
N LEU A 111 -2.16 -12.71 8.47
CA LEU A 111 -2.63 -14.09 8.71
C LEU A 111 -1.50 -15.12 8.61
N VAL A 112 -0.59 -14.94 7.66
CA VAL A 112 0.60 -15.79 7.51
C VAL A 112 1.49 -15.67 8.75
N ILE A 113 1.83 -14.45 9.18
CA ILE A 113 2.64 -14.22 10.39
C ILE A 113 1.95 -14.85 11.60
N TYR A 114 0.63 -14.67 11.73
CA TYR A 114 -0.16 -15.23 12.82
C TYR A 114 -0.12 -16.77 12.83
N SER A 115 -0.25 -17.41 11.67
CA SER A 115 -0.25 -18.87 11.53
C SER A 115 1.09 -19.51 11.90
N PHE A 116 2.20 -18.83 11.62
CA PHE A 116 3.55 -19.33 11.92
C PHE A 116 4.09 -18.91 13.29
N SER A 117 3.37 -18.09 14.05
CA SER A 117 3.88 -17.62 15.33
C SER A 117 3.79 -18.67 16.43
N SER A 118 4.91 -18.91 17.12
CA SER A 118 4.99 -19.74 18.32
C SER A 118 4.28 -19.15 19.54
N LEU A 119 3.86 -17.88 19.49
CA LEU A 119 3.07 -17.22 20.55
C LEU A 119 1.64 -17.76 20.66
N ASN A 120 1.23 -18.65 19.75
CA ASN A 120 -0.05 -19.35 19.75
C ASN A 120 0.04 -20.81 20.26
N LYS A 121 1.22 -21.26 20.72
CA LYS A 121 1.36 -22.54 21.43
C LYS A 121 1.25 -22.35 22.93
#